data_AF-A0A7Y0QRT9-F1
#
_entry.id   AF-A0A7Y0QRT9-F1
#
_cell.length_a   1.000
_cell.length_b   1.000
_cell.length_c   1.000
_cell.angle_alpha   90.00
_cell.angle_beta   90.00
_cell.angle_gamma   90.00
#
_symmetry.space_group_name_H-M   'P 1'
#
loop_
_entity.id
_entity.type
_entity.pdbx_description
1 polymer ?
#
loop_
_entity_poly.entity_id
_entity_poly.type
_entity_poly.pdbx_seq_one_letter_code
_entity_poly.pdbx_strand_id
1 'polypeptide(L)'
;MSKHYRLKFLGFSLTVLLGVSSCTLAPDSPGAERVETGGPLAGSSAPAGDTQYFPGFRPVSGVSVDSAPAEAGTVFLGSVFPGNGRADLSFYGFNAAKTAWRVDTNPSCVGTVVTEVNGEPAVVILDSDARTDGQGPVSVVVATAFAADDAEVLWGPTRVPGPSAGSGLIFADTPKALTADPPPGVLLDADTGAVVEVGTGTALYEHHGTALAGSETSFSAFDTGSGNILWSSADLRRPAGADPEATVRFTGAYGPSTGGIVVLEWDAGDAEPVPVAYSLRSGEELGQVPGEPAAAAAVDEATGTVLLTSEARNGSRVLRAFRPGAGLLWRKSFDEARVSSIGGGAVFALLNGVAARIDVESGAILDTGDARLPVSVLPNGTALFPTRKQSTFALAVPDGPAGNG
;
A
#
# COMPACT_ATOMS: atom_id res chain seq x y z
N MET A 1 2.47 96.32 -16.60
CA MET A 1 3.43 96.65 -15.52
C MET A 1 2.91 96.08 -14.21
N SER A 2 3.80 95.53 -13.39
CA SER A 2 3.62 95.04 -12.00
C SER A 2 2.81 93.73 -11.84
N LYS A 3 3.38 92.57 -11.48
CA LYS A 3 4.17 92.09 -10.32
C LYS A 3 3.32 91.49 -9.18
N HIS A 4 3.77 90.30 -8.76
CA HIS A 4 3.70 89.65 -7.44
C HIS A 4 2.62 88.58 -7.13
N TYR A 5 3.04 87.30 -7.26
CA TYR A 5 3.18 86.29 -6.20
C TYR A 5 2.44 86.53 -4.86
N ARG A 6 1.63 85.57 -4.37
CA ARG A 6 2.02 84.41 -3.48
C ARG A 6 0.80 83.76 -2.77
N LEU A 7 0.90 82.42 -2.64
CA LEU A 7 0.57 81.57 -1.47
C LEU A 7 -0.88 81.19 -1.07
N LYS A 8 -1.14 79.87 -1.24
CA LYS A 8 -1.46 78.84 -0.22
C LYS A 8 -2.92 78.52 0.21
N PHE A 9 -3.12 77.19 0.24
CA PHE A 9 -3.90 76.33 1.15
C PHE A 9 -5.18 75.64 0.62
N LEU A 10 -5.06 74.30 0.60
CA LEU A 10 -5.99 73.19 0.88
C LEU A 10 -7.45 73.25 0.40
N GLY A 11 -7.85 72.19 -0.29
CA GLY A 11 -9.23 71.75 -0.42
C GLY A 11 -9.28 70.36 -1.03
N PHE A 12 -9.65 69.37 -0.22
CA PHE A 12 -9.89 67.97 -0.56
C PHE A 12 -10.76 67.79 -1.81
N SER A 13 -10.47 66.76 -2.62
CA SER A 13 -11.53 66.01 -3.29
C SER A 13 -11.15 64.54 -3.43
N LEU A 14 -12.07 63.76 -2.87
CA LEU A 14 -12.11 62.33 -2.66
C LEU A 14 -12.42 61.63 -3.99
N THR A 15 -11.51 60.81 -4.51
CA THR A 15 -11.84 59.84 -5.57
C THR A 15 -11.75 58.45 -4.96
N VAL A 16 -12.92 57.87 -4.69
CA VAL A 16 -13.08 56.48 -4.24
C VAL A 16 -12.68 55.58 -5.41
N LEU A 17 -11.50 54.97 -5.34
CA LEU A 17 -11.20 53.76 -6.10
C LEU A 17 -11.84 52.59 -5.35
N LEU A 18 -13.00 52.12 -5.84
CA LEU A 18 -13.50 50.79 -5.54
C LEU A 18 -12.61 49.78 -6.28
N GLY A 19 -11.57 49.32 -5.59
CA GLY A 19 -10.89 48.08 -5.96
C GLY A 19 -11.85 46.94 -5.73
N VAL A 20 -12.42 46.42 -6.82
CA VAL A 20 -13.11 45.14 -6.81
C VAL A 20 -12.01 44.08 -6.64
N SER A 21 -11.70 43.73 -5.39
CA SER A 21 -11.05 42.46 -5.08
C SER A 21 -12.05 41.37 -5.43
N SER A 22 -12.04 40.94 -6.69
CA SER A 22 -12.61 39.66 -7.08
C SER A 22 -11.75 38.58 -6.41
N CYS A 23 -12.12 38.21 -5.18
CA CYS A 23 -11.85 36.88 -4.68
C CYS A 23 -12.58 35.92 -5.61
N THR A 24 -11.91 35.49 -6.68
CA THR A 24 -12.29 34.26 -7.35
C THR A 24 -12.00 33.15 -6.36
N LEU A 25 -13.02 32.76 -5.56
CA LEU A 25 -13.08 31.40 -5.05
C LEU A 25 -13.02 30.52 -6.30
N ALA A 26 -11.88 29.87 -6.52
CA ALA A 26 -11.87 28.70 -7.37
C ALA A 26 -12.88 27.72 -6.77
N PRO A 27 -13.78 27.12 -7.56
CA PRO A 27 -14.53 25.97 -7.06
C PRO A 27 -13.50 24.92 -6.63
N ASP A 28 -13.60 24.47 -5.38
CA ASP A 28 -12.72 23.45 -4.77
C ASP A 28 -12.59 22.29 -5.75
N SER A 29 -11.43 22.20 -6.41
CA SER A 29 -11.16 21.07 -7.30
C SER A 29 -10.80 19.90 -6.40
N PRO A 30 -11.41 18.71 -6.58
CA PRO A 30 -11.10 17.56 -5.76
C PRO A 30 -9.61 17.22 -5.86
N GLY A 31 -9.02 16.83 -4.74
CA GLY A 31 -7.60 16.62 -4.57
C GLY A 31 -7.27 16.57 -3.09
N ALA A 32 -6.64 15.48 -2.65
CA ALA A 32 -6.16 15.38 -1.29
C ALA A 32 -5.08 16.47 -1.07
N GLU A 33 -5.11 17.15 0.07
CA GLU A 33 -4.18 18.24 0.35
C GLU A 33 -3.33 17.93 1.58
N ARG A 34 -2.01 18.14 1.45
CA ARG A 34 -1.10 18.13 2.59
C ARG A 34 -1.42 19.33 3.47
N VAL A 35 -1.62 19.06 4.76
CA VAL A 35 -1.87 20.07 5.79
C VAL A 35 -0.78 20.04 6.84
N GLU A 36 -0.73 21.06 7.70
CA GLU A 36 0.13 21.01 8.89
C GLU A 36 -0.27 19.80 9.76
N THR A 37 0.73 19.08 10.28
CA THR A 37 0.56 17.80 10.98
C THR A 37 -0.33 17.84 12.23
N GLY A 38 -0.72 19.04 12.69
CA GLY A 38 -1.48 19.22 13.92
C GLY A 38 -0.72 18.68 15.13
N GLY A 39 -1.47 18.22 16.14
CA GLY A 39 -0.89 17.53 17.30
C GLY A 39 -0.39 16.12 16.94
N PRO A 40 0.59 15.58 17.68
CA PRO A 40 1.15 14.26 17.37
C PRO A 40 0.08 13.16 17.49
N LEU A 41 0.09 12.20 16.55
CA LEU A 41 -0.66 10.95 16.70
C LEU A 41 -0.13 10.10 17.87
N ALA A 42 1.14 10.31 18.21
CA ALA A 42 1.80 9.65 19.32
C ALA A 42 1.36 10.28 20.65
N GLY A 43 0.71 9.48 21.50
CA GLY A 43 0.51 9.82 22.90
C GLY A 43 1.83 9.77 23.68
N SER A 44 1.96 10.63 24.70
CA SER A 44 3.19 10.85 25.48
C SER A 44 3.64 9.68 26.37
N SER A 45 3.01 8.51 26.27
CA SER A 45 3.41 7.32 27.02
C SER A 45 3.12 6.07 26.20
N ALA A 46 4.11 5.19 26.08
CA ALA A 46 3.89 3.81 25.66
C ALA A 46 2.74 3.21 26.51
N PRO A 47 1.87 2.37 25.94
CA PRO A 47 0.81 1.72 26.71
C PRO A 47 1.42 0.94 27.88
N ALA A 48 1.31 1.48 29.08
CA ALA A 48 1.77 0.82 30.30
C ALA A 48 0.79 -0.32 30.61
N GLY A 49 1.30 -1.55 30.59
CA GLY A 49 0.57 -2.74 30.99
C GLY A 49 1.43 -3.98 30.87
N ASP A 50 0.97 -5.10 31.46
CA ASP A 50 1.59 -6.44 31.45
C ASP A 50 1.66 -7.09 30.06
N THR A 51 1.81 -6.30 29.00
CA THR A 51 1.88 -6.80 27.63
C THR A 51 3.33 -7.12 27.32
N GLN A 52 3.64 -8.41 27.26
CA GLN A 52 4.94 -8.88 26.79
C GLN A 52 4.98 -8.74 25.27
N TYR A 53 5.72 -7.74 24.79
CA TYR A 53 6.08 -7.59 23.38
C TYR A 53 7.15 -8.63 23.00
N PHE A 54 7.26 -8.95 21.71
CA PHE A 54 8.28 -9.88 21.25
C PHE A 54 9.68 -9.42 21.70
N PRO A 55 10.57 -10.32 22.16
CA PRO A 55 11.91 -9.94 22.63
C PRO A 55 12.72 -9.13 21.61
N GLY A 56 13.56 -8.22 22.11
CA GLY A 56 14.40 -7.35 21.29
C GLY A 56 13.73 -6.04 20.84
N PHE A 57 12.58 -5.69 21.41
CA PHE A 57 11.86 -4.45 21.11
C PHE A 57 11.60 -3.63 22.38
N ARG A 58 11.87 -2.32 22.29
CA ARG A 58 11.57 -1.35 23.33
C ARG A 58 10.46 -0.41 22.89
N PRO A 59 9.27 -0.44 23.52
CA PRO A 59 8.20 0.51 23.26
C PRO A 59 8.64 1.95 23.56
N VAL A 60 8.35 2.87 22.65
CA VAL A 60 8.70 4.30 22.76
C VAL A 60 7.48 5.21 22.81
N SER A 61 6.37 4.82 22.18
CA SER A 61 5.12 5.60 22.21
C SER A 61 3.90 4.73 21.95
N GLY A 62 2.71 5.28 22.21
CA GLY A 62 1.44 4.72 21.74
C GLY A 62 0.89 5.57 20.61
N VAL A 63 0.39 4.96 19.54
CA VAL A 63 -0.20 5.64 18.38
C VAL A 63 -1.62 5.15 18.17
N SER A 64 -2.55 6.05 17.87
CA SER A 64 -3.94 5.69 17.56
C SER A 64 -4.27 5.97 16.09
N VAL A 65 -4.68 4.93 15.36
CA VAL A 65 -5.15 5.00 13.98
C VAL A 65 -6.33 4.06 13.77
N ASP A 66 -7.29 4.48 12.94
CA ASP A 66 -8.56 3.79 12.69
C ASP A 66 -8.46 2.69 11.62
N SER A 67 -7.36 2.65 10.87
CA SER A 67 -7.05 1.57 9.90
C SER A 67 -6.03 0.57 10.44
N ALA A 68 -5.91 -0.58 9.77
CA ALA A 68 -4.70 -1.37 9.88
C ALA A 68 -3.52 -0.54 9.32
N PRO A 69 -2.43 -0.35 10.09
CA PRO A 69 -1.26 0.35 9.58
C PRO A 69 -0.62 -0.40 8.41
N ALA A 70 -0.15 0.34 7.42
CA ALA A 70 0.64 -0.18 6.31
C ALA A 70 2.04 0.44 6.32
N GLU A 71 2.97 -0.17 5.58
CA GLU A 71 4.35 0.32 5.43
C GLU A 71 4.44 1.12 4.13
N ALA A 72 5.08 2.29 4.19
CA ALA A 72 5.38 3.08 3.01
C ALA A 72 6.75 3.75 3.23
N GLY A 73 7.78 3.23 2.57
CA GLY A 73 9.15 3.74 2.74
C GLY A 73 9.63 3.67 4.20
N THR A 74 9.88 4.84 4.81
CA THR A 74 10.39 4.92 6.20
C THR A 74 9.31 5.25 7.23
N VAL A 75 8.03 5.25 6.83
CA VAL A 75 6.90 5.57 7.70
C VAL A 75 5.86 4.46 7.70
N PHE A 76 5.11 4.39 8.80
CA PHE A 76 3.82 3.73 8.81
C PHE A 76 2.75 4.69 8.29
N LEU A 77 1.82 4.16 7.50
CA LEU A 77 0.64 4.83 7.01
C LEU A 77 -0.58 4.41 7.84
N GLY A 78 -1.37 5.36 8.31
CA GLY A 78 -2.66 5.08 8.95
C GLY A 78 -3.68 6.19 8.75
N SER A 79 -4.96 5.83 8.75
CA SER A 79 -6.07 6.78 8.66
C SER A 79 -6.65 7.12 10.04
N VAL A 80 -7.15 8.33 10.23
CA VAL A 80 -7.85 8.78 11.43
C VAL A 80 -9.07 9.59 11.02
N PHE A 81 -10.20 9.41 11.72
CA PHE A 81 -11.35 10.31 11.65
C PHE A 81 -11.31 11.33 12.80
N PRO A 82 -10.90 12.60 12.56
CA PRO A 82 -10.81 13.60 13.61
C PRO A 82 -12.19 13.93 14.21
N GLY A 83 -12.36 13.75 15.52
CA GLY A 83 -13.58 14.11 16.25
C GLY A 83 -14.66 13.02 16.30
N ASN A 84 -15.83 13.35 16.87
CA ASN A 84 -16.91 12.38 17.11
C ASN A 84 -17.77 12.07 15.86
N GLY A 85 -17.35 12.53 14.67
CA GLY A 85 -18.09 12.41 13.42
C GLY A 85 -17.19 11.93 12.29
N ARG A 86 -17.74 11.15 11.37
CA ARG A 86 -17.03 10.62 10.19
C ARG A 86 -16.89 11.65 9.05
N ALA A 87 -17.01 12.95 9.35
CA ALA A 87 -17.07 13.99 8.33
C ALA A 87 -15.68 14.31 7.73
N ASP A 88 -14.63 14.19 8.55
CA ASP A 88 -13.25 14.45 8.15
C ASP A 88 -12.45 13.15 8.19
N LEU A 89 -11.67 12.87 7.15
CA LEU A 89 -10.71 11.76 7.10
C LEU A 89 -9.31 12.32 6.89
N SER A 90 -8.36 11.84 7.68
CA SER A 90 -6.95 12.23 7.54
C SER A 90 -6.07 10.99 7.43
N PHE A 91 -5.15 11.00 6.48
CA PHE A 91 -4.05 10.04 6.41
C PHE A 91 -2.80 10.63 7.01
N TYR A 92 -2.03 9.79 7.71
CA TYR A 92 -0.79 10.19 8.37
C TYR A 92 0.33 9.23 8.05
N GLY A 93 1.49 9.79 7.75
CA GLY A 93 2.78 9.11 7.83
C GLY A 93 3.42 9.36 9.19
N PHE A 94 3.84 8.31 9.88
CA PHE A 94 4.48 8.41 11.19
C PHE A 94 5.51 7.32 11.43
N ASN A 95 6.46 7.60 12.32
CA ASN A 95 7.45 6.62 12.77
C ASN A 95 7.86 6.89 14.23
N ALA A 96 8.88 6.18 14.72
CA ALA A 96 9.36 6.31 16.10
C ALA A 96 9.80 7.73 16.49
N ALA A 97 10.20 8.56 15.52
CA ALA A 97 10.70 9.90 15.79
C ALA A 97 9.59 10.95 15.82
N LYS A 98 8.59 10.85 14.92
CA LYS A 98 7.56 11.88 14.74
C LYS A 98 6.36 11.37 13.94
N THR A 99 5.27 12.13 14.01
CA THR A 99 4.32 12.23 12.90
C THR A 99 4.97 13.08 11.81
N ALA A 100 5.20 12.52 10.63
CA ALA A 100 5.98 13.15 9.56
C ALA A 100 5.11 14.12 8.73
N TRP A 101 3.89 13.71 8.41
CA TRP A 101 2.96 14.47 7.58
C TRP A 101 1.51 14.05 7.83
N ARG A 102 0.59 14.89 7.35
CA ARG A 102 -0.85 14.67 7.36
C ARG A 102 -1.44 15.12 6.03
N VAL A 103 -2.33 14.32 5.47
CA VAL A 103 -3.12 14.66 4.28
C VAL A 103 -4.60 14.54 4.63
N ASP A 104 -5.35 15.61 4.38
CA ASP A 104 -6.79 15.64 4.60
C ASP A 104 -7.54 15.28 3.31
N THR A 105 -8.61 14.51 3.48
CA THR A 105 -9.51 14.06 2.41
C THR A 105 -10.92 13.89 2.97
N ASN A 106 -11.91 13.71 2.11
CA ASN A 106 -13.27 13.42 2.55
C ASN A 106 -13.45 11.90 2.79
N PRO A 107 -14.50 11.43 3.50
CA PRO A 107 -14.68 10.02 3.82
C PRO A 107 -15.30 9.17 2.68
N SER A 108 -15.64 9.77 1.53
CA SER A 108 -16.42 9.12 0.46
C SER A 108 -15.53 8.66 -0.70
N CYS A 109 -15.64 7.37 -1.08
CA CYS A 109 -14.87 6.77 -2.18
C CYS A 109 -13.35 6.90 -2.03
N VAL A 110 -12.88 6.87 -0.79
CA VAL A 110 -11.48 7.05 -0.42
C VAL A 110 -10.78 5.75 -0.06
N GLY A 111 -9.48 5.75 -0.30
CA GLY A 111 -8.58 4.62 -0.07
C GLY A 111 -7.15 5.05 -0.32
N THR A 112 -6.22 4.17 0.02
CA THR A 112 -4.80 4.36 -0.24
C THR A 112 -4.21 3.17 -0.94
N VAL A 113 -3.22 3.44 -1.79
CA VAL A 113 -2.38 2.43 -2.42
C VAL A 113 -0.94 2.81 -2.18
N VAL A 114 -0.13 1.87 -1.68
CA VAL A 114 1.33 2.06 -1.59
C VAL A 114 1.93 1.66 -2.92
N THR A 115 2.81 2.51 -3.46
CA THR A 115 3.50 2.27 -4.73
C THR A 115 4.92 2.84 -4.70
N GLU A 116 5.59 2.82 -5.85
CA GLU A 116 6.86 3.48 -6.10
C GLU A 116 6.69 4.47 -7.26
N VAL A 117 7.32 5.63 -7.16
CA VAL A 117 7.35 6.67 -8.20
C VAL A 117 8.81 7.00 -8.46
N ASN A 118 9.31 6.67 -9.66
CA ASN A 118 10.70 6.90 -10.07
C ASN A 118 11.76 6.33 -9.10
N GLY A 119 11.50 5.18 -8.47
CA GLY A 119 12.41 4.62 -7.45
C GLY A 119 12.12 5.03 -6.01
N GLU A 120 11.19 5.96 -5.79
CA GLU A 120 10.87 6.49 -4.47
C GLU A 120 9.55 5.91 -3.92
N PRO A 121 9.51 5.41 -2.67
CA PRO A 121 8.28 4.96 -2.04
C PRO A 121 7.23 6.07 -1.99
N ALA A 122 6.01 5.75 -2.41
CA ALA A 122 4.92 6.70 -2.52
C ALA A 122 3.60 6.13 -1.99
N VAL A 123 2.69 7.03 -1.63
CA VAL A 123 1.31 6.70 -1.26
C VAL A 123 0.38 7.45 -2.19
N VAL A 124 -0.48 6.71 -2.89
CA VAL A 124 -1.58 7.27 -3.65
C VAL A 124 -2.80 7.39 -2.75
N ILE A 125 -3.28 8.60 -2.55
CA ILE A 125 -4.46 8.91 -1.75
C ILE A 125 -5.60 9.31 -2.69
N LEU A 126 -6.76 8.70 -2.48
CA LEU A 126 -7.97 9.07 -3.18
C LEU A 126 -8.71 10.19 -2.46
N ASP A 127 -9.28 11.08 -3.26
CA ASP A 127 -10.21 12.12 -2.83
C ASP A 127 -11.37 12.23 -3.83
N SER A 128 -12.47 12.85 -3.42
CA SER A 128 -13.66 13.01 -4.24
C SER A 128 -14.31 14.36 -4.06
N ASP A 129 -15.22 14.72 -4.97
CA ASP A 129 -16.01 15.95 -4.88
C ASP A 129 -17.23 15.82 -3.94
N ALA A 130 -17.24 14.80 -3.08
CA ALA A 130 -18.28 14.67 -2.06
C ALA A 130 -18.28 15.90 -1.15
N ARG A 131 -19.47 16.28 -0.68
CA ARG A 131 -19.59 17.33 0.32
C ARG A 131 -18.81 16.93 1.58
N THR A 132 -18.25 17.91 2.27
CA THR A 132 -17.47 17.75 3.51
C THR A 132 -18.25 17.10 4.66
N ASP A 133 -19.59 17.03 4.58
CA ASP A 133 -20.44 16.26 5.51
C ASP A 133 -20.52 14.76 5.16
N GLY A 134 -19.82 14.31 4.12
CA GLY A 134 -19.87 12.96 3.56
C GLY A 134 -21.22 12.62 2.92
N GLN A 135 -22.11 13.60 2.71
CA GLN A 135 -23.44 13.38 2.15
C GLN A 135 -23.58 13.99 0.76
N GLY A 136 -23.96 13.18 -0.22
CA GLY A 136 -24.25 13.63 -1.58
C GLY A 136 -23.74 12.66 -2.64
N PRO A 137 -24.13 12.85 -3.90
CA PRO A 137 -23.57 12.08 -4.99
C PRO A 137 -22.09 12.45 -5.19
N VAL A 138 -21.23 11.43 -5.28
CA VAL A 138 -19.87 11.58 -5.81
C VAL A 138 -19.96 11.61 -7.33
N SER A 139 -19.39 12.63 -7.96
CA SER A 139 -19.34 12.76 -9.43
C SER A 139 -17.91 12.71 -9.99
N VAL A 140 -16.92 12.97 -9.14
CA VAL A 140 -15.49 12.92 -9.46
C VAL A 140 -14.75 12.24 -8.32
N VAL A 141 -13.92 11.25 -8.67
CA VAL A 141 -12.89 10.69 -7.79
C VAL A 141 -11.55 10.97 -8.45
N VAL A 142 -10.57 11.37 -7.66
CA VAL A 142 -9.20 11.63 -8.11
C VAL A 142 -8.20 10.86 -7.26
N ALA A 143 -7.08 10.49 -7.88
CA ALA A 143 -5.91 9.91 -7.25
C ALA A 143 -4.76 10.92 -7.26
N THR A 144 -4.08 11.08 -6.14
CA THR A 144 -2.89 11.94 -6.02
C THR A 144 -1.78 11.13 -5.34
N ALA A 145 -0.59 11.11 -5.93
CA ALA A 145 0.57 10.47 -5.32
C ALA A 145 1.36 11.45 -4.46
N PHE A 146 1.75 10.95 -3.30
CA PHE A 146 2.56 11.66 -2.33
C PHE A 146 3.82 10.86 -2.02
N ALA A 147 4.97 11.52 -1.91
CA ALA A 147 6.19 10.94 -1.37
C ALA A 147 5.90 10.38 0.03
N ALA A 148 6.29 9.13 0.29
CA ALA A 148 5.92 8.46 1.53
C ALA A 148 6.54 9.11 2.76
N ASP A 149 7.71 9.75 2.64
CA ASP A 149 8.45 10.25 3.79
C ASP A 149 7.98 11.64 4.28
N ASP A 150 7.49 12.49 3.39
CA ASP A 150 7.11 13.87 3.72
C ASP A 150 5.79 14.36 3.09
N ALA A 151 5.14 13.55 2.27
CA ALA A 151 3.96 13.92 1.49
C ALA A 151 4.12 15.11 0.54
N GLU A 152 5.30 15.29 -0.07
CA GLU A 152 5.40 16.08 -1.30
C GLU A 152 4.56 15.45 -2.42
N VAL A 153 3.80 16.27 -3.16
CA VAL A 153 3.00 15.77 -4.29
C VAL A 153 3.95 15.38 -5.42
N LEU A 154 3.88 14.11 -5.83
CA LEU A 154 4.69 13.58 -6.92
C LEU A 154 3.96 13.68 -8.27
N TRP A 155 2.66 13.40 -8.28
CA TRP A 155 1.78 13.62 -9.43
C TRP A 155 0.31 13.70 -9.00
N GLY A 156 -0.54 14.15 -9.93
CA GLY A 156 -1.98 14.28 -9.74
C GLY A 156 -2.44 15.72 -9.48
N PRO A 157 -3.74 15.93 -9.23
CA PRO A 157 -4.79 14.90 -9.16
C PRO A 157 -5.14 14.30 -10.54
N THR A 158 -5.20 12.97 -10.64
CA THR A 158 -5.67 12.25 -11.84
C THR A 158 -7.07 11.70 -11.59
N ARG A 159 -8.00 11.94 -12.52
CA ARG A 159 -9.36 11.38 -12.43
C ARG A 159 -9.35 9.85 -12.56
N VAL A 160 -10.02 9.18 -11.62
CA VAL A 160 -10.22 7.73 -11.61
C VAL A 160 -11.72 7.41 -11.50
N PRO A 161 -12.16 6.22 -11.93
CA PRO A 161 -13.58 5.84 -11.89
C PRO A 161 -14.09 5.50 -10.48
N GLY A 162 -13.20 5.22 -9.52
CA GLY A 162 -13.57 4.78 -8.17
C GLY A 162 -12.36 4.35 -7.34
N PRO A 163 -12.55 3.56 -6.27
CA PRO A 163 -11.47 3.06 -5.44
C PRO A 163 -10.56 2.08 -6.17
N SER A 164 -9.40 1.76 -5.58
CA SER A 164 -8.56 0.67 -6.08
C SER A 164 -9.34 -0.64 -6.06
N ALA A 165 -9.26 -1.39 -7.17
CA ALA A 165 -9.88 -2.70 -7.34
C ALA A 165 -9.12 -3.82 -6.61
N GLY A 166 -8.17 -3.45 -5.73
CA GLY A 166 -7.43 -4.38 -4.88
C GLY A 166 -6.20 -4.96 -5.56
N SER A 167 -5.58 -4.31 -6.54
CA SER A 167 -4.26 -4.70 -7.05
C SER A 167 -3.57 -3.46 -7.61
N GLY A 168 -2.67 -2.88 -6.82
CA GLY A 168 -1.92 -1.71 -7.22
C GLY A 168 -2.80 -0.54 -7.69
N LEU A 169 -2.32 0.17 -8.72
CA LEU A 169 -2.91 1.36 -9.32
C LEU A 169 -3.99 1.05 -10.38
N ILE A 170 -4.82 0.03 -10.11
CA ILE A 170 -6.01 -0.30 -10.89
C ILE A 170 -7.24 0.21 -10.15
N PHE A 171 -7.99 1.12 -10.76
CA PHE A 171 -9.16 1.78 -10.17
C PHE A 171 -10.43 1.43 -10.92
N ALA A 172 -11.50 1.08 -10.21
CA ALA A 172 -12.76 0.70 -10.84
C ALA A 172 -13.94 1.31 -10.10
N ASP A 173 -15.01 1.64 -10.82
CA ASP A 173 -16.28 2.02 -10.19
C ASP A 173 -16.82 0.80 -9.44
N THR A 174 -17.19 0.93 -8.17
CA THR A 174 -17.73 -0.23 -7.43
C THR A 174 -19.22 -0.36 -7.77
N PRO A 175 -19.66 -1.44 -8.45
CA PRO A 175 -21.06 -1.59 -8.79
C PRO A 175 -21.91 -1.61 -7.52
N LYS A 176 -23.02 -0.86 -7.52
CA LYS A 176 -23.95 -0.83 -6.36
C LYS A 176 -24.65 -2.18 -6.10
N ALA A 177 -24.54 -3.12 -7.03
CA ALA A 177 -25.02 -4.49 -6.93
C ALA A 177 -23.84 -5.45 -7.15
N LEU A 178 -23.76 -6.55 -6.41
CA LEU A 178 -22.77 -7.60 -6.64
C LEU A 178 -22.97 -8.18 -8.06
N THR A 179 -22.16 -7.73 -9.02
CA THR A 179 -22.07 -8.33 -10.35
C THR A 179 -21.01 -9.43 -10.34
N ALA A 180 -21.19 -10.46 -11.18
CA ALA A 180 -20.22 -11.55 -11.30
C ALA A 180 -18.90 -11.08 -11.91
N ASP A 181 -18.96 -10.08 -12.79
CA ASP A 181 -17.79 -9.51 -13.46
C ASP A 181 -17.45 -8.13 -12.84
N PRO A 182 -16.18 -7.88 -12.46
CA PRO A 182 -15.75 -6.55 -12.07
C PRO A 182 -15.80 -5.60 -13.29
N PRO A 183 -16.15 -4.32 -13.10
CA PRO A 183 -16.14 -3.36 -14.18
C PRO A 183 -14.71 -3.13 -14.69
N PRO A 184 -14.54 -2.76 -15.97
CA PRO A 184 -13.22 -2.51 -16.54
C PRO A 184 -12.49 -1.43 -15.73
N GLY A 185 -11.33 -1.79 -15.20
CA GLY A 185 -10.51 -0.89 -14.39
C GLY A 185 -9.73 0.10 -15.26
N VAL A 186 -9.51 1.30 -14.73
CA VAL A 186 -8.53 2.27 -15.21
C VAL A 186 -7.21 2.00 -14.52
N LEU A 187 -6.19 1.69 -15.31
CA LEU A 187 -4.81 1.55 -14.85
C LEU A 187 -4.11 2.91 -14.94
N LEU A 188 -3.39 3.28 -13.88
CA LEU A 188 -2.49 4.44 -13.92
C LEU A 188 -1.04 4.00 -14.05
N ASP A 189 -0.25 4.81 -14.75
CA ASP A 189 1.20 4.75 -14.72
C ASP A 189 1.69 5.15 -13.33
N ALA A 190 2.63 4.40 -12.79
CA ALA A 190 3.11 4.61 -11.43
C ALA A 190 3.92 5.90 -11.32
N ASP A 191 4.71 6.24 -12.35
CA ASP A 191 5.64 7.36 -12.29
C ASP A 191 4.99 8.72 -12.56
N THR A 192 3.95 8.76 -13.39
CA THR A 192 3.33 10.01 -13.85
C THR A 192 1.86 10.15 -13.44
N GLY A 193 1.21 9.08 -13.00
CA GLY A 193 -0.22 9.04 -12.74
C GLY A 193 -1.07 9.18 -14.01
N ALA A 194 -0.49 9.07 -15.20
CA ALA A 194 -1.24 9.12 -16.46
C ALA A 194 -2.07 7.85 -16.64
N VAL A 195 -3.23 7.97 -17.29
CA VAL A 195 -4.05 6.80 -17.64
C VAL A 195 -3.32 5.98 -18.71
N VAL A 196 -3.19 4.68 -18.46
CA VAL A 196 -2.55 3.74 -19.38
C VAL A 196 -3.61 3.06 -20.23
N GLU A 197 -3.44 3.14 -21.55
CA GLU A 197 -4.29 2.41 -22.48
C GLU A 197 -3.95 0.91 -22.45
N VAL A 198 -4.78 0.13 -21.78
CA VAL A 198 -4.70 -1.32 -21.78
C VAL A 198 -5.37 -1.83 -23.05
N GLY A 199 -4.60 -2.30 -24.03
CA GLY A 199 -5.04 -2.63 -25.40
C GLY A 199 -6.32 -3.50 -25.50
N THR A 200 -6.19 -4.78 -25.86
CA THR A 200 -7.35 -5.70 -25.86
C THR A 200 -7.34 -6.51 -24.57
N GLY A 201 -8.15 -6.11 -23.57
CA GLY A 201 -8.27 -6.82 -22.30
C GLY A 201 -8.61 -5.90 -21.13
N THR A 202 -8.42 -6.40 -19.91
CA THR A 202 -8.49 -5.60 -18.68
C THR A 202 -7.15 -5.64 -17.96
N ALA A 203 -6.85 -4.61 -17.16
CA ALA A 203 -5.79 -4.72 -16.17
C ALA A 203 -6.19 -5.78 -15.13
N LEU A 204 -5.28 -6.72 -14.88
CA LEU A 204 -5.47 -7.87 -14.01
C LEU A 204 -4.69 -7.69 -12.70
N TYR A 205 -3.53 -7.03 -12.77
CA TYR A 205 -2.62 -6.85 -11.65
C TYR A 205 -1.65 -5.69 -11.92
N GLU A 206 -1.22 -4.98 -10.89
CA GLU A 206 -0.22 -3.92 -10.99
C GLU A 206 0.67 -3.93 -9.73
N HIS A 207 1.96 -3.73 -9.93
CA HIS A 207 2.92 -3.51 -8.87
C HIS A 207 4.09 -2.63 -9.35
N HIS A 208 4.26 -1.46 -8.74
CA HIS A 208 5.38 -0.53 -8.91
C HIS A 208 5.73 -0.29 -10.38
N GLY A 209 4.73 0.02 -11.20
CA GLY A 209 4.91 0.37 -12.61
C GLY A 209 5.01 -0.83 -13.56
N THR A 210 4.84 -2.06 -13.06
CA THR A 210 4.66 -3.24 -13.92
C THR A 210 3.25 -3.77 -13.76
N ALA A 211 2.54 -3.96 -14.88
CA ALA A 211 1.17 -4.44 -14.88
C ALA A 211 1.01 -5.71 -15.69
N LEU A 212 0.04 -6.53 -15.31
CA LEU A 212 -0.49 -7.66 -16.08
C LEU A 212 -1.82 -7.25 -16.69
N ALA A 213 -2.01 -7.46 -17.99
CA ALA A 213 -3.29 -7.23 -18.64
C ALA A 213 -3.66 -8.30 -19.66
N GLY A 214 -4.96 -8.49 -19.86
CA GLY A 214 -5.52 -9.43 -20.83
C GLY A 214 -6.79 -10.10 -20.32
N SER A 215 -6.88 -11.40 -20.58
CA SER A 215 -7.87 -12.33 -20.03
C SER A 215 -7.19 -13.33 -19.07
N GLU A 216 -7.98 -14.21 -18.48
CA GLU A 216 -7.46 -15.29 -17.63
C GLU A 216 -6.41 -16.16 -18.32
N THR A 217 -6.56 -16.48 -19.61
CA THR A 217 -5.70 -17.43 -20.35
C THR A 217 -4.75 -16.76 -21.35
N SER A 218 -4.97 -15.47 -21.66
CA SER A 218 -4.18 -14.71 -22.61
C SER A 218 -3.88 -13.35 -22.04
N PHE A 219 -2.67 -13.20 -21.50
CA PHE A 219 -2.26 -11.98 -20.81
C PHE A 219 -0.80 -11.66 -21.10
N SER A 220 -0.41 -10.42 -20.83
CA SER A 220 0.96 -9.94 -20.96
C SER A 220 1.32 -9.02 -19.81
N ALA A 221 2.55 -9.14 -19.35
CA ALA A 221 3.13 -8.15 -18.44
C ALA A 221 3.80 -7.05 -19.25
N PHE A 222 3.64 -5.82 -18.81
CA PHE A 222 4.20 -4.65 -19.48
C PHE A 222 4.56 -3.58 -18.45
N ASP A 223 5.48 -2.72 -18.86
CA ASP A 223 5.88 -1.52 -18.12
C ASP A 223 4.85 -0.41 -18.36
N THR A 224 4.28 0.15 -17.31
CA THR A 224 3.15 1.09 -17.43
C THR A 224 3.56 2.47 -17.96
N GLY A 225 4.82 2.88 -17.73
CA GLY A 225 5.34 4.16 -18.21
C GLY A 225 5.69 4.15 -19.70
N SER A 226 6.26 3.05 -20.19
CA SER A 226 6.68 2.92 -21.60
C SER A 226 5.69 2.16 -22.48
N GLY A 227 4.78 1.38 -21.89
CA GLY A 227 3.87 0.48 -22.60
C GLY A 227 4.57 -0.74 -23.22
N ASN A 228 5.86 -0.95 -22.94
CA ASN A 228 6.61 -2.08 -23.51
C ASN A 228 6.18 -3.40 -22.87
N ILE A 229 5.81 -4.37 -23.70
CA ILE A 229 5.57 -5.75 -23.26
C ILE A 229 6.91 -6.33 -22.78
N LEU A 230 6.91 -6.83 -21.55
CA LEU A 230 8.06 -7.47 -20.92
C LEU A 230 8.06 -8.97 -21.20
N TRP A 231 6.89 -9.60 -21.10
CA TRP A 231 6.65 -11.01 -21.42
C TRP A 231 5.15 -11.26 -21.58
N SER A 232 4.79 -12.36 -22.24
CA SER A 232 3.40 -12.82 -22.43
C SER A 232 3.18 -14.23 -21.89
N SER A 233 1.92 -14.59 -21.66
CA SER A 233 1.55 -15.95 -21.26
C SER A 233 2.04 -17.03 -22.25
N ALA A 234 2.22 -16.66 -23.53
CA ALA A 234 2.75 -17.55 -24.57
C ALA A 234 4.27 -17.79 -24.48
N ASP A 235 4.99 -16.90 -23.80
CA ASP A 235 6.45 -17.01 -23.61
C ASP A 235 6.81 -17.93 -22.42
N LEU A 236 5.84 -18.16 -21.53
CA LEU A 236 6.05 -18.94 -20.32
C LEU A 236 6.24 -20.43 -20.65
N ARG A 237 7.25 -21.02 -20.01
CA ARG A 237 7.52 -22.45 -20.16
C ARG A 237 6.66 -23.24 -19.18
N ARG A 238 6.08 -24.32 -19.69
CA ARG A 238 5.35 -25.28 -18.87
C ARG A 238 6.27 -25.86 -17.79
N PRO A 239 5.86 -25.82 -16.51
CA PRO A 239 6.66 -26.32 -15.40
C PRO A 239 6.68 -27.85 -15.39
N ALA A 240 7.66 -28.41 -14.67
CA ALA A 240 7.71 -29.84 -14.46
C ALA A 240 6.47 -30.35 -13.70
N GLY A 241 5.86 -31.43 -14.19
CA GLY A 241 4.68 -32.04 -13.57
C GLY A 241 3.33 -31.49 -14.04
N ALA A 242 3.31 -30.40 -14.81
CA ALA A 242 2.10 -29.97 -15.50
C ALA A 242 1.80 -30.87 -16.71
N ASP A 243 0.51 -31.09 -16.97
CA ASP A 243 0.04 -31.87 -18.11
C ASP A 243 0.51 -31.27 -19.45
N PRO A 244 0.86 -32.07 -20.47
CA PRO A 244 1.28 -31.55 -21.77
C PRO A 244 0.30 -30.59 -22.45
N GLU A 245 -1.00 -30.72 -22.18
CA GLU A 245 -2.06 -29.86 -22.72
C GLU A 245 -2.41 -28.70 -21.76
N ALA A 246 -1.73 -28.59 -20.62
CA ALA A 246 -1.97 -27.53 -19.66
C ALA A 246 -1.66 -26.14 -20.26
N THR A 247 -2.56 -25.20 -19.99
CA THR A 247 -2.41 -23.79 -20.34
C THR A 247 -2.25 -22.96 -19.07
N VAL A 248 -1.50 -21.87 -19.16
CA VAL A 248 -1.29 -20.98 -18.02
C VAL A 248 -2.49 -20.05 -17.82
N ARG A 249 -2.91 -19.86 -16.57
CA ARG A 249 -4.07 -19.08 -16.15
C ARG A 249 -3.69 -18.09 -15.04
N PHE A 250 -4.29 -16.90 -15.07
CA PHE A 250 -4.24 -15.94 -13.97
C PHE A 250 -5.56 -15.96 -13.19
N THR A 251 -5.51 -16.40 -11.93
CA THR A 251 -6.67 -16.54 -11.04
C THR A 251 -6.69 -15.53 -9.89
N GLY A 252 -5.62 -14.75 -9.70
CA GLY A 252 -5.53 -13.76 -8.61
C GLY A 252 -5.49 -14.37 -7.19
N ALA A 253 -5.10 -15.64 -7.07
CA ALA A 253 -5.34 -16.47 -5.88
C ALA A 253 -4.75 -15.94 -4.56
N TYR A 254 -3.71 -15.11 -4.59
CA TYR A 254 -3.06 -14.54 -3.39
C TYR A 254 -3.49 -13.10 -3.06
N GLY A 255 -4.58 -12.60 -3.67
CA GLY A 255 -5.15 -11.28 -3.40
C GLY A 255 -4.35 -10.12 -4.00
N PRO A 256 -4.49 -8.89 -3.46
CA PRO A 256 -3.64 -7.73 -3.79
C PRO A 256 -2.18 -8.09 -3.52
N SER A 257 -1.52 -8.71 -4.47
CA SER A 257 -0.15 -9.18 -4.25
C SER A 257 0.76 -7.96 -4.12
N THR A 258 1.66 -8.06 -3.15
CA THR A 258 2.71 -7.09 -2.87
C THR A 258 4.02 -7.79 -3.23
N GLY A 259 4.99 -7.07 -3.80
CA GLY A 259 6.37 -7.55 -3.98
C GLY A 259 6.72 -8.14 -5.36
N GLY A 260 6.01 -7.74 -6.42
CA GLY A 260 6.45 -8.01 -7.79
C GLY A 260 6.45 -9.49 -8.19
N ILE A 261 5.64 -10.31 -7.50
CA ILE A 261 5.40 -11.72 -7.82
C ILE A 261 3.94 -11.93 -8.18
N VAL A 262 3.71 -12.75 -9.20
CA VAL A 262 2.40 -13.30 -9.54
C VAL A 262 2.42 -14.82 -9.42
N VAL A 263 1.33 -15.40 -8.93
CA VAL A 263 1.14 -16.86 -8.95
C VAL A 263 0.18 -17.18 -10.09
N LEU A 264 0.63 -18.04 -11.00
CA LEU A 264 -0.11 -18.50 -12.17
C LEU A 264 -0.35 -20.00 -12.06
N GLU A 265 -1.48 -20.46 -12.59
CA GLU A 265 -1.85 -21.88 -12.57
C GLU A 265 -1.69 -22.49 -13.95
N TRP A 266 -1.03 -23.64 -14.02
CA TRP A 266 -1.02 -24.47 -15.23
C TRP A 266 -2.10 -25.52 -15.13
N ASP A 267 -3.13 -25.40 -15.98
CA ASP A 267 -4.36 -26.17 -15.89
C ASP A 267 -4.74 -26.79 -17.24
N ALA A 268 -5.11 -28.07 -17.20
CA ALA A 268 -5.58 -28.87 -18.34
C ALA A 268 -7.06 -29.29 -18.20
N GLY A 269 -7.79 -28.78 -17.20
CA GLY A 269 -9.20 -29.05 -16.93
C GLY A 269 -9.48 -30.36 -16.20
N ASP A 270 -8.85 -31.46 -16.63
CA ASP A 270 -9.06 -32.81 -16.07
C ASP A 270 -7.95 -33.25 -15.09
N ALA A 271 -6.89 -32.45 -14.96
CA ALA A 271 -5.74 -32.70 -14.09
C ALA A 271 -5.69 -31.70 -12.94
N GLU A 272 -4.92 -32.03 -11.88
CA GLU A 272 -4.66 -31.09 -10.80
C GLU A 272 -3.85 -29.89 -11.33
N PRO A 273 -4.32 -28.64 -11.13
CA PRO A 273 -3.58 -27.45 -11.53
C PRO A 273 -2.22 -27.37 -10.82
N VAL A 274 -1.21 -26.89 -11.54
CA VAL A 274 0.13 -26.67 -11.00
C VAL A 274 0.36 -25.17 -10.78
N PRO A 275 0.20 -24.65 -9.55
CA PRO A 275 0.48 -23.25 -9.23
C PRO A 275 1.98 -22.96 -9.17
N VAL A 276 2.40 -21.88 -9.81
CA VAL A 276 3.80 -21.47 -9.94
C VAL A 276 3.95 -19.98 -9.71
N ALA A 277 4.92 -19.58 -8.89
CA ALA A 277 5.29 -18.19 -8.68
C ALA A 277 6.23 -17.73 -9.80
N TYR A 278 5.94 -16.55 -10.36
CA TYR A 278 6.76 -15.89 -11.38
C TYR A 278 7.09 -14.47 -10.95
N SER A 279 8.28 -13.98 -11.33
CA SER A 279 8.57 -12.55 -11.25
C SER A 279 7.68 -11.82 -12.25
N LEU A 280 6.89 -10.85 -11.77
CA LEU A 280 6.03 -10.03 -12.62
C LEU A 280 6.84 -9.26 -13.67
N ARG A 281 8.05 -8.81 -13.33
CA ARG A 281 8.86 -7.98 -14.22
C ARG A 281 9.54 -8.77 -15.32
N SER A 282 10.05 -9.96 -15.02
CA SER A 282 10.88 -10.73 -15.97
C SER A 282 10.19 -11.97 -16.56
N GLY A 283 9.08 -12.43 -15.97
CA GLY A 283 8.45 -13.70 -16.34
C GLY A 283 9.27 -14.92 -15.90
N GLU A 284 10.30 -14.72 -15.07
CA GLU A 284 11.14 -15.78 -14.54
C GLU A 284 10.35 -16.66 -13.57
N GLU A 285 10.41 -17.97 -13.77
CA GLU A 285 9.87 -18.95 -12.81
C GLU A 285 10.69 -18.92 -11.51
N LEU A 286 10.03 -18.64 -10.40
CA LEU A 286 10.65 -18.61 -9.07
C LEU A 286 10.47 -19.94 -8.33
N GLY A 287 9.40 -20.67 -8.64
CA GLY A 287 9.16 -22.03 -8.18
C GLY A 287 7.69 -22.36 -7.92
N GLN A 288 7.39 -23.64 -7.69
CA GLN A 288 6.03 -24.13 -7.48
C GLN A 288 5.48 -23.79 -6.08
N VAL A 289 4.18 -23.50 -6.02
CA VAL A 289 3.46 -23.09 -4.80
C VAL A 289 2.25 -24.00 -4.54
N PRO A 290 2.43 -25.33 -4.39
CA PRO A 290 1.29 -26.24 -4.25
C PRO A 290 0.50 -25.99 -2.96
N GLY A 291 -0.79 -26.32 -3.03
CA GLY A 291 -1.77 -26.09 -1.97
C GLY A 291 -2.60 -24.83 -2.23
N GLU A 292 -3.65 -24.66 -1.42
CA GLU A 292 -4.55 -23.52 -1.52
C GLU A 292 -3.96 -22.29 -0.83
N PRO A 293 -4.11 -21.06 -1.36
CA PRO A 293 -3.69 -19.85 -0.67
C PRO A 293 -4.33 -19.74 0.73
N ALA A 294 -3.51 -19.48 1.74
CA ALA A 294 -3.92 -19.43 3.14
C ALA A 294 -3.91 -18.01 3.73
N ALA A 295 -3.23 -17.09 3.06
CA ALA A 295 -3.13 -15.67 3.41
C ALA A 295 -2.72 -14.88 2.16
N ALA A 296 -2.92 -13.57 2.19
CA ALA A 296 -2.32 -12.67 1.21
C ALA A 296 -0.79 -12.78 1.23
N ALA A 297 -0.17 -12.50 0.08
CA ALA A 297 1.28 -12.37 0.02
C ALA A 297 1.75 -11.21 0.93
N ALA A 298 2.94 -11.35 1.49
CA ALA A 298 3.55 -10.33 2.34
C ALA A 298 5.02 -10.12 1.95
N VAL A 299 5.56 -8.91 2.11
CA VAL A 299 6.88 -8.52 1.56
C VAL A 299 7.76 -7.90 2.62
N ASP A 300 9.02 -8.29 2.64
CA ASP A 300 10.08 -7.52 3.30
C ASP A 300 10.65 -6.51 2.31
N GLU A 301 10.18 -5.26 2.35
CA GLU A 301 10.60 -4.20 1.42
C GLU A 301 12.12 -3.94 1.45
N ALA A 302 12.77 -4.21 2.59
CA ALA A 302 14.22 -4.06 2.72
C ALA A 302 15.02 -5.03 1.83
N THR A 303 14.45 -6.20 1.53
CA THR A 303 15.16 -7.28 0.84
C THR A 303 14.46 -7.75 -0.44
N GLY A 304 13.24 -7.26 -0.72
CA GLY A 304 12.39 -7.69 -1.82
C GLY A 304 11.93 -9.15 -1.71
N THR A 305 12.00 -9.74 -0.51
CA THR A 305 11.58 -11.12 -0.28
C THR A 305 10.07 -11.18 -0.05
N VAL A 306 9.40 -12.02 -0.82
CA VAL A 306 7.96 -12.25 -0.75
C VAL A 306 7.68 -13.58 -0.07
N LEU A 307 6.80 -13.53 0.92
CA LEU A 307 6.32 -14.69 1.64
C LEU A 307 4.93 -15.11 1.14
N LEU A 308 4.84 -16.34 0.64
CA LEU A 308 3.58 -16.98 0.27
C LEU A 308 3.21 -18.05 1.31
N THR A 309 1.96 -18.04 1.75
CA THR A 309 1.41 -19.01 2.69
C THR A 309 0.36 -19.85 2.00
N SER A 310 0.53 -21.18 1.95
CA SER A 310 -0.46 -22.11 1.42
C SER A 310 -0.89 -23.17 2.43
N GLU A 311 -2.07 -23.75 2.25
CA GLU A 311 -2.57 -24.93 2.94
C GLU A 311 -2.32 -26.17 2.08
N ALA A 312 -1.58 -27.14 2.60
CA ALA A 312 -1.40 -28.42 1.96
C ALA A 312 -2.63 -29.33 2.19
N ARG A 313 -2.79 -30.38 1.37
CA ARG A 313 -3.92 -31.32 1.43
C ARG A 313 -4.12 -32.02 2.79
N ASN A 314 -3.05 -32.15 3.56
CA ASN A 314 -3.08 -32.70 4.92
C ASN A 314 -3.49 -31.67 5.99
N GLY A 315 -3.86 -30.45 5.58
CA GLY A 315 -4.22 -29.32 6.45
C GLY A 315 -3.04 -28.49 6.97
N SER A 316 -1.78 -28.91 6.72
CA SER A 316 -0.62 -28.19 7.24
C SER A 316 -0.41 -26.87 6.50
N ARG A 317 0.01 -25.82 7.21
CA ARG A 317 0.40 -24.53 6.63
C ARG A 317 1.84 -24.57 6.14
N VAL A 318 2.06 -24.18 4.89
CA VAL A 318 3.37 -24.13 4.25
C VAL A 318 3.75 -22.69 3.92
N LEU A 319 4.84 -22.22 4.53
CA LEU A 319 5.46 -20.93 4.25
C LEU A 319 6.55 -21.10 3.20
N ARG A 320 6.56 -20.26 2.17
CA ARG A 320 7.59 -20.19 1.13
C ARG A 320 8.06 -18.76 0.96
N ALA A 321 9.37 -18.54 1.08
CA ALA A 321 9.97 -17.25 0.77
C ALA A 321 10.59 -17.29 -0.63
N PHE A 322 10.24 -16.31 -1.46
CA PHE A 322 10.75 -16.12 -2.80
C PHE A 322 11.40 -14.76 -2.92
N ARG A 323 12.42 -14.66 -3.78
CA ARG A 323 12.95 -13.37 -4.22
C ARG A 323 13.17 -13.37 -5.73
N PRO A 324 12.70 -12.35 -6.47
CA PRO A 324 13.06 -12.17 -7.88
C PRO A 324 14.58 -12.23 -8.11
N GLY A 325 15.03 -13.01 -9.10
CA GLY A 325 16.45 -13.24 -9.40
C GLY A 325 17.17 -14.22 -8.47
N ALA A 326 16.55 -14.69 -7.38
CA ALA A 326 17.08 -15.76 -6.52
C ALA A 326 16.17 -17.01 -6.46
N GLY A 327 14.89 -16.88 -6.84
CA GLY A 327 13.91 -17.96 -6.81
C GLY A 327 13.43 -18.28 -5.39
N LEU A 328 13.10 -19.55 -5.14
CA LEU A 328 12.73 -20.06 -3.82
C LEU A 328 13.94 -20.04 -2.87
N LEU A 329 13.86 -19.24 -1.80
CA LEU A 329 14.89 -19.17 -0.76
C LEU A 329 14.76 -20.33 0.22
N TRP A 330 13.56 -20.55 0.75
CA TRP A 330 13.28 -21.63 1.69
C TRP A 330 11.79 -21.99 1.74
N ARG A 331 11.52 -23.19 2.26
CA ARG A 331 10.18 -23.72 2.50
C ARG A 331 10.10 -24.34 3.89
N LYS A 332 9.05 -24.02 4.64
CA LYS A 332 8.74 -24.65 5.93
C LYS A 332 7.29 -25.04 6.05
N SER A 333 7.04 -26.16 6.73
CA SER A 333 5.71 -26.72 6.95
C SER A 333 5.45 -26.77 8.45
N PHE A 334 4.24 -26.38 8.85
CA PHE A 334 3.79 -26.35 10.24
C PHE A 334 2.36 -26.90 10.29
N ASP A 335 1.96 -27.52 11.41
CA ASP A 335 0.58 -27.96 11.59
C ASP A 335 -0.35 -26.73 11.58
N GLU A 336 0.04 -25.67 12.30
CA GLU A 336 -0.58 -24.36 12.25
C GLU A 336 0.46 -23.25 12.08
N ALA A 337 0.21 -22.31 11.17
CA ALA A 337 0.99 -21.09 11.05
C ALA A 337 0.08 -19.91 10.68
N ARG A 338 0.28 -18.78 11.36
CA ARG A 338 -0.33 -17.50 11.00
C ARG A 338 0.73 -16.41 11.02
N VAL A 339 1.06 -15.90 9.85
CA VAL A 339 1.98 -14.76 9.70
C VAL A 339 1.28 -13.51 10.24
N SER A 340 1.98 -12.77 11.09
CA SER A 340 1.53 -11.50 11.65
C SER A 340 2.08 -10.32 10.85
N SER A 341 3.37 -10.38 10.51
CA SER A 341 4.06 -9.40 9.66
C SER A 341 5.36 -9.99 9.15
N ILE A 342 5.93 -9.30 8.17
CA ILE A 342 7.26 -9.52 7.61
C ILE A 342 7.87 -8.13 7.45
N GLY A 343 9.15 -7.98 7.77
CA GLY A 343 9.82 -6.68 7.74
C GLY A 343 11.08 -6.67 8.60
N GLY A 344 12.00 -5.76 8.29
CA GLY A 344 13.28 -5.65 9.02
C GLY A 344 14.11 -6.94 8.96
N GLY A 345 14.02 -7.68 7.85
CA GLY A 345 14.74 -8.93 7.64
C GLY A 345 14.17 -10.15 8.38
N ALA A 346 12.93 -10.09 8.89
CA ALA A 346 12.33 -11.20 9.61
C ALA A 346 10.84 -11.39 9.30
N VAL A 347 10.38 -12.64 9.44
CA VAL A 347 8.96 -13.00 9.48
C VAL A 347 8.55 -13.20 10.94
N PHE A 348 7.49 -12.53 11.35
CA PHE A 348 6.88 -12.66 12.67
C PHE A 348 5.60 -13.47 12.53
N ALA A 349 5.55 -14.66 13.12
CA ALA A 349 4.45 -15.60 12.95
C ALA A 349 4.08 -16.33 14.23
N LEU A 350 2.82 -16.73 14.34
CA LEU A 350 2.35 -17.68 15.35
C LEU A 350 2.46 -19.08 14.76
N LEU A 351 3.33 -19.92 15.30
CA LEU A 351 3.59 -21.29 14.85
C LEU A 351 3.10 -22.26 15.92
N ASN A 352 2.10 -23.08 15.63
CA ASN A 352 1.51 -24.03 16.59
C ASN A 352 1.19 -23.37 17.96
N GLY A 353 0.65 -22.14 17.94
CA GLY A 353 0.32 -21.37 19.14
C GLY A 353 1.49 -20.65 19.83
N VAL A 354 2.73 -20.73 19.32
CA VAL A 354 3.90 -20.07 19.89
C VAL A 354 4.37 -18.94 18.97
N ALA A 355 4.61 -17.74 19.52
CA ALA A 355 5.11 -16.62 18.73
C ALA A 355 6.57 -16.91 18.32
N ALA A 356 6.91 -16.66 17.07
CA ALA A 356 8.23 -16.91 16.51
C ALA A 356 8.70 -15.75 15.63
N ARG A 357 10.01 -15.54 15.65
CA ARG A 357 10.73 -14.70 14.69
C ARG A 357 11.57 -15.61 13.81
N ILE A 358 11.37 -15.53 12.50
CA ILE A 358 12.04 -16.33 11.50
C ILE A 358 12.90 -15.40 10.66
N ASP A 359 14.15 -15.77 10.42
CA ASP A 359 15.01 -15.08 9.47
C ASP A 359 14.42 -15.14 8.05
N VAL A 360 14.26 -13.99 7.40
CA VAL A 360 13.57 -13.92 6.11
C VAL A 360 14.38 -14.59 4.98
N GLU A 361 15.70 -14.66 5.11
CA GLU A 361 16.60 -15.20 4.07
C GLU A 361 16.78 -16.71 4.14
N SER A 362 16.93 -17.24 5.34
CA SER A 362 17.27 -18.66 5.57
C SER A 362 16.11 -19.49 6.08
N GLY A 363 15.05 -18.85 6.58
CA GLY A 363 13.94 -19.52 7.25
C GLY A 363 14.33 -20.07 8.62
N ALA A 364 15.51 -19.75 9.16
CA ALA A 364 15.91 -20.16 10.51
C ALA A 364 14.99 -19.52 11.55
N ILE A 365 14.47 -20.32 12.48
CA ILE A 365 13.73 -19.77 13.63
C ILE A 365 14.77 -19.16 14.56
N LEU A 366 14.76 -17.84 14.68
CA LEU A 366 15.73 -17.08 15.46
C LEU A 366 15.34 -17.03 16.93
N ASP A 367 14.05 -16.88 17.21
CA ASP A 367 13.52 -16.79 18.57
C ASP A 367 12.06 -17.28 18.63
N THR A 368 11.65 -17.73 19.80
CA THR A 368 10.28 -18.17 20.10
C THR A 368 9.89 -17.78 21.52
N GLY A 369 8.62 -17.46 21.75
CA GLY A 369 8.14 -17.20 23.10
C GLY A 369 6.63 -16.99 23.18
N ASP A 370 6.17 -16.72 24.40
CA ASP A 370 4.83 -16.20 24.64
C ASP A 370 4.89 -14.67 24.65
N ALA A 371 4.61 -14.07 23.49
CA ALA A 371 4.70 -12.65 23.29
C ALA A 371 3.75 -12.19 22.18
N ARG A 372 3.37 -10.91 22.22
CA ARG A 372 2.64 -10.28 21.12
C ARG A 372 3.57 -10.09 19.93
N LEU A 373 3.09 -10.47 18.75
CA LEU A 373 3.75 -10.25 17.48
C LEU A 373 3.45 -8.84 16.95
N PRO A 374 4.39 -8.23 16.20
CA PRO A 374 4.12 -6.98 15.52
C PRO A 374 3.15 -7.19 14.35
N VAL A 375 2.32 -6.19 14.08
CA VAL A 375 1.40 -6.16 12.93
C VAL A 375 2.05 -5.53 11.70
N SER A 376 3.16 -4.82 11.86
CA SER A 376 3.92 -4.18 10.78
C SER A 376 5.31 -3.78 11.30
N VAL A 377 6.33 -3.85 10.45
CA VAL A 377 7.75 -3.63 10.79
C VAL A 377 8.47 -2.90 9.66
N LEU A 378 8.85 -1.63 9.89
CA LEU A 378 9.60 -0.83 8.92
C LEU A 378 10.97 -1.44 8.59
N PRO A 379 11.59 -1.06 7.46
CA PRO A 379 12.93 -1.54 7.07
C PRO A 379 14.03 -1.35 8.12
N ASN A 380 13.92 -0.33 8.97
CA ASN A 380 14.86 -0.08 10.07
C ASN A 380 14.59 -0.94 11.33
N GLY A 381 13.62 -1.85 11.27
CA GLY A 381 13.20 -2.71 12.37
C GLY A 381 12.23 -2.06 13.36
N THR A 382 11.83 -0.80 13.20
CA THR A 382 10.77 -0.21 14.03
C THR A 382 9.47 -0.97 13.79
N ALA A 383 8.75 -1.32 14.85
CA ALA A 383 7.57 -2.17 14.77
C ALA A 383 6.35 -1.56 15.47
N LEU A 384 5.17 -1.92 14.97
CA LEU A 384 3.89 -1.65 15.60
C LEU A 384 3.34 -2.92 16.23
N PHE A 385 3.01 -2.85 17.52
CA PHE A 385 2.40 -3.95 18.25
C PHE A 385 0.94 -3.63 18.60
N PRO A 386 0.02 -4.60 18.46
CA PRO A 386 -1.38 -4.40 18.82
C PRO A 386 -1.52 -4.32 20.34
N THR A 387 -2.25 -3.31 20.82
CA THR A 387 -2.53 -3.15 22.26
C THR A 387 -3.86 -3.81 22.66
N ARG A 388 -4.29 -3.63 23.91
CA ARG A 388 -5.64 -4.03 24.36
C ARG A 388 -6.71 -3.01 23.95
N LYS A 389 -6.32 -1.79 23.59
CA LYS A 389 -7.24 -0.76 23.11
C LYS A 389 -7.34 -0.89 21.59
N GLN A 390 -8.58 -0.97 21.11
CA GLN A 390 -8.84 -0.94 19.67
C GLN A 390 -8.22 0.31 19.04
N SER A 391 -7.75 0.18 17.80
CA SER A 391 -7.18 1.31 17.05
C SER A 391 -5.97 1.96 17.73
N THR A 392 -5.34 1.28 18.70
CA THR A 392 -4.15 1.78 19.41
C THR A 392 -3.03 0.76 19.33
N PHE A 393 -1.86 1.21 18.91
CA PHE A 393 -0.66 0.42 18.71
C PHE A 393 0.46 0.93 19.61
N ALA A 394 1.31 0.02 20.09
CA ALA A 394 2.58 0.39 20.71
C ALA A 394 3.64 0.44 19.62
N LEU A 395 4.25 1.61 19.46
CA LEU A 395 5.38 1.81 18.58
C LEU A 395 6.65 1.45 19.34
N ALA A 396 7.43 0.52 18.80
CA ALA A 396 8.62 0.01 19.45
C ALA A 396 9.81 0.02 18.49
N VAL A 397 10.99 0.32 19.01
CA VAL A 397 12.25 0.28 18.26
C VAL A 397 13.03 -0.96 18.65
N PRO A 398 13.90 -1.51 17.77
CA PRO A 398 14.81 -2.57 18.16
C PRO A 398 15.66 -2.14 19.35
N ASP A 399 15.92 -3.06 20.26
CA ASP A 399 17.03 -2.90 21.20
C ASP A 399 18.31 -2.76 20.37
N GLY A 400 19.01 -1.64 20.51
CA GLY A 400 20.27 -1.43 19.79
C GLY A 400 21.24 -2.59 20.06
N PRO A 401 22.29 -2.78 19.24
CA PRO A 401 23.31 -3.78 19.54
C PRO A 401 23.76 -3.56 20.97
N ALA A 402 23.62 -4.59 21.81
CA ALA A 402 24.05 -4.53 23.20
C ALA A 402 25.48 -4.02 23.19
N GLY A 403 25.68 -2.77 23.63
CA GLY A 403 27.01 -2.22 23.79
C GLY A 403 27.70 -3.14 24.78
N ASN A 404 28.73 -3.86 24.32
CA ASN A 404 29.64 -4.58 25.19
C ASN A 404 30.30 -3.53 26.10
N GLY A 405 29.71 -3.33 27.28
CA GLY A 405 30.32 -2.62 28.39
C GLY A 405 31.35 -3.47 29.10
#